data_AF-A0AA88DLV1-F1
#
_entry.id   AF-A0AA88DLV1-F1
#
_cell.length_a   1.000
_cell.length_b   1.000
_cell.length_c   1.000
_cell.angle_alpha   90.00
_cell.angle_beta   90.00
_cell.angle_gamma   90.00
#
_symmetry.space_group_name_H-M   'P 1'
#
loop_
_entity.id
_entity.type
_entity.pdbx_description
1 polymer ?
#
loop_
_entity_poly.entity_id
_entity_poly.type
_entity_poly.pdbx_seq_one_letter_code
_entity_poly.pdbx_strand_id
1 'polypeptide(L)'
;MSMYQGPNEMLKEWLARYNKEIAIIGNCSEEAYLLGAINSISIDIPFQSDWDAKPLPTWKEFLYRATKFINAEEAQNLRNRRPKFVIVSGGESSDRKKRPVDNDSRESFDKRQKLGNDDKHPSFKQFETYTELNTGIEDIY
;
A
#
# COMPACT_ATOMS: atom_id res chain seq x y z
N MET A 1 16.01 -30.39 2.15
CA MET A 1 15.70 -28.96 1.97
C MET A 1 14.23 -28.78 2.29
N SER A 2 13.85 -27.85 3.17
CA SER A 2 12.44 -27.61 3.48
C SER A 2 11.90 -26.54 2.55
N MET A 3 10.89 -26.88 1.75
CA MET A 3 10.18 -25.91 0.90
C MET A 3 9.25 -25.02 1.71
N TYR A 4 8.98 -25.40 2.96
CA TYR A 4 8.13 -24.62 3.85
C TYR A 4 8.77 -23.28 4.21
N GLN A 5 7.94 -22.26 4.32
CA GLN A 5 8.32 -20.97 4.86
C GLN A 5 8.71 -21.13 6.33
N GLY A 6 9.88 -20.60 6.69
CA GLY A 6 10.35 -20.58 8.07
C GLY A 6 9.52 -19.63 8.95
N PRO A 7 9.53 -19.83 10.28
CA PRO A 7 8.71 -19.03 11.21
C PRO A 7 9.06 -17.54 11.25
N ASN A 8 10.28 -17.17 10.86
CA ASN A 8 10.75 -15.77 10.81
C ASN A 8 11.17 -15.37 9.39
N GLU A 9 10.81 -16.17 8.39
CA GLU A 9 11.23 -15.94 7.01
C GLU A 9 10.22 -15.04 6.30
N MET A 10 10.72 -13.98 5.68
CA MET A 10 9.87 -13.08 4.89
C MET A 10 9.42 -13.77 3.60
N LEU A 11 8.24 -13.40 3.09
CA LEU A 11 7.71 -13.95 1.83
C LEU A 11 8.71 -13.81 0.67
N LYS A 12 9.46 -12.69 0.64
CA LYS A 12 10.52 -12.43 -0.33
C LYS A 12 11.65 -13.45 -0.29
N GLU A 13 12.11 -13.81 0.91
CA GLU A 13 13.21 -14.76 1.11
C GLU A 13 12.78 -16.17 0.73
N TRP A 14 11.59 -16.56 1.19
CA TRP A 14 10.98 -17.83 0.82
C TRP A 14 10.78 -17.95 -0.70
N LEU A 15 10.25 -16.91 -1.35
CA LEU A 15 10.00 -16.90 -2.80
C LEU A 15 11.31 -17.03 -3.59
N ALA A 16 12.39 -16.41 -3.11
CA ALA A 16 13.70 -16.54 -3.72
C ALA A 16 14.26 -17.97 -3.61
N ARG A 17 14.05 -18.67 -2.50
CA ARG A 17 14.40 -20.09 -2.36
C ARG A 17 13.53 -20.96 -3.25
N TYR A 18 12.22 -20.75 -3.21
CA TYR A 18 11.25 -21.52 -3.99
C TYR A 18 11.57 -21.47 -5.49
N ASN A 19 11.88 -20.27 -6.01
CA ASN A 19 12.26 -20.10 -7.41
C ASN A 19 13.59 -20.80 -7.78
N LYS A 20 14.57 -20.84 -6.87
CA LYS A 20 15.81 -21.59 -7.09
C LYS A 20 15.55 -23.09 -7.20
N GLU A 21 14.67 -23.61 -6.35
CA GLU A 21 14.30 -25.03 -6.37
C GLU A 21 13.54 -25.39 -7.65
N ILE A 22 12.61 -24.54 -8.09
CA ILE A 22 11.93 -24.69 -9.38
C ILE A 22 12.95 -24.75 -10.54
N ALA A 23 13.92 -23.85 -10.54
CA ALA A 23 14.94 -23.80 -11.59
C ALA A 23 15.81 -25.06 -11.63
N ILE A 24 16.06 -25.71 -10.48
CA ILE A 24 16.79 -26.98 -10.39
C ILE A 24 15.94 -28.13 -10.95
N ILE A 25 14.63 -28.14 -10.68
CA ILE A 25 13.71 -29.20 -11.12
C ILE A 25 13.46 -29.13 -12.63
N GLY A 26 13.40 -27.93 -13.20
CA GLY A 26 13.42 -27.66 -14.65
C GLY A 26 12.22 -28.14 -15.48
N ASN A 27 11.42 -29.12 -15.00
CA ASN A 27 10.44 -29.88 -15.79
C ASN A 27 9.05 -30.02 -15.13
N CYS A 28 8.68 -29.18 -14.17
CA CYS A 28 7.33 -29.22 -13.58
C CYS A 28 6.34 -28.30 -14.32
N SER A 29 5.05 -28.63 -14.24
CA SER A 29 3.98 -27.79 -14.78
C SER A 29 3.79 -26.53 -13.93
N GLU A 30 3.25 -25.47 -14.55
CA GLU A 30 2.91 -24.23 -13.85
C GLU A 30 1.96 -24.47 -12.66
N GLU A 31 1.01 -25.37 -12.82
CA GLU A 31 0.09 -25.80 -11.76
C GLU A 31 0.82 -26.46 -10.59
N ALA A 32 1.85 -27.27 -10.86
CA ALA A 32 2.66 -27.89 -9.81
C ALA A 32 3.46 -26.85 -9.02
N TYR A 33 4.00 -25.82 -9.69
CA TYR A 33 4.65 -24.69 -9.01
C TYR A 33 3.67 -23.91 -8.14
N LEU A 34 2.47 -23.65 -8.66
CA LEU A 34 1.45 -22.95 -7.90
C LEU A 34 1.00 -23.75 -6.68
N LEU A 35 0.65 -25.03 -6.85
CA LEU A 35 0.24 -25.91 -5.76
C LEU A 35 1.35 -26.09 -4.73
N GLY A 36 2.59 -26.26 -5.17
CA GLY A 36 3.74 -26.38 -4.29
C GLY A 36 3.93 -25.11 -3.44
N ALA A 37 3.82 -23.92 -4.05
CA ALA A 37 3.92 -22.65 -3.35
C ALA A 37 2.79 -22.47 -2.31
N ILE A 38 1.55 -22.70 -2.75
CA ILE A 38 0.33 -22.64 -1.93
C ILE A 38 0.46 -23.51 -0.67
N ASN A 39 0.96 -24.74 -0.80
CA ASN A 39 1.07 -25.68 0.31
C ASN A 39 2.31 -25.46 1.20
N SER A 40 3.23 -24.58 0.81
CA SER A 40 4.50 -24.39 1.52
C SER A 40 4.65 -23.00 2.14
N ILE A 41 3.85 -22.02 1.73
CA ILE A 41 3.71 -20.74 2.43
C ILE A 41 3.09 -20.98 3.82
N SER A 42 3.55 -20.19 4.80
CA SER A 42 2.99 -20.21 6.15
C SER A 42 1.53 -19.74 6.13
N ILE A 43 0.67 -20.41 6.89
CA ILE A 43 -0.74 -20.03 7.01
C ILE A 43 -0.95 -18.75 7.83
N ASP A 44 0.05 -18.33 8.61
CA ASP A 44 -0.09 -17.23 9.57
C ASP A 44 0.24 -15.84 8.98
N ILE A 45 0.64 -15.76 7.71
CA ILE A 45 1.02 -14.48 7.09
C ILE A 45 -0.20 -13.78 6.45
N PRO A 46 -0.28 -12.43 6.49
CA PRO A 46 -1.42 -11.71 5.90
C PRO A 46 -1.58 -11.92 4.39
N PHE A 47 -0.50 -12.32 3.70
CA PHE A 47 -0.58 -12.72 2.29
C PHE A 47 -1.54 -13.90 2.09
N GLN A 48 -1.69 -14.78 3.09
CA GLN A 48 -2.52 -15.97 2.98
C GLN A 48 -4.02 -15.64 2.86
N SER A 49 -4.47 -14.64 3.60
CA SER A 49 -5.86 -14.18 3.53
C SER A 49 -6.24 -13.54 2.18
N ASP A 50 -5.27 -13.01 1.41
CA ASP A 50 -5.54 -12.37 0.11
C ASP A 50 -6.01 -13.38 -0.95
N TRP A 51 -5.42 -14.58 -0.97
CA TRP A 51 -5.79 -15.61 -1.93
C TRP A 51 -6.94 -16.50 -1.48
N ASP A 52 -7.19 -16.62 -0.17
CA ASP A 52 -8.46 -17.17 0.36
C ASP A 52 -9.66 -16.33 -0.12
N ALA A 53 -9.51 -14.99 -0.15
CA ALA A 53 -10.55 -14.09 -0.61
C ALA A 53 -10.72 -14.10 -2.14
N LYS A 54 -9.61 -14.27 -2.88
CA LYS A 54 -9.63 -14.31 -4.35
C LYS A 54 -8.67 -15.39 -4.85
N PRO A 55 -9.19 -16.48 -5.45
CA PRO A 55 -8.36 -17.58 -5.94
C PRO A 55 -7.22 -17.11 -6.86
N LEU A 56 -6.14 -17.87 -6.84
CA LEU A 56 -4.98 -17.71 -7.71
C LEU A 56 -5.05 -18.79 -8.80
N PRO A 57 -5.50 -18.45 -10.03
CA PRO A 57 -5.66 -19.46 -11.08
C PRO A 57 -4.34 -19.81 -11.77
N THR A 58 -3.30 -18.98 -11.65
CA THR A 58 -2.04 -19.13 -12.38
C THR A 58 -0.84 -18.75 -11.52
N TRP A 59 0.34 -19.29 -11.85
CA TRP A 59 1.60 -18.93 -11.20
C TRP A 59 1.92 -17.46 -11.43
N LYS A 60 1.62 -16.93 -12.62
CA LYS A 60 1.79 -15.52 -12.93
C LYS A 60 0.99 -14.60 -12.01
N GLU A 61 -0.28 -14.92 -11.73
CA GLU A 61 -1.11 -14.15 -10.81
C GLU A 61 -0.55 -14.22 -9.38
N PHE A 62 -0.11 -15.41 -8.96
CA PHE A 62 0.56 -15.59 -7.66
C PHE A 62 1.78 -14.67 -7.54
N LEU A 63 2.69 -14.67 -8.52
CA LEU A 63 3.87 -13.82 -8.52
C LEU A 63 3.52 -12.32 -8.48
N TYR A 64 2.52 -11.91 -9.26
CA TYR A 64 2.07 -10.52 -9.28
C TYR A 64 1.59 -10.06 -7.90
N ARG A 65 0.75 -10.87 -7.23
CA ARG A 65 0.24 -10.53 -5.90
C ARG A 65 1.32 -10.62 -4.82
N ALA A 66 2.17 -11.63 -4.86
CA ALA A 66 3.31 -11.76 -3.95
C ALA A 66 4.21 -10.53 -4.04
N THR A 67 4.52 -10.07 -5.26
CA THR A 67 5.32 -8.86 -5.48
C THR A 67 4.63 -7.62 -4.92
N LYS A 68 3.32 -7.47 -5.15
CA LYS A 68 2.53 -6.36 -4.60
C LYS A 68 2.53 -6.37 -3.07
N PHE A 69 2.40 -7.54 -2.46
CA PHE A 69 2.45 -7.72 -1.01
C PHE A 69 3.82 -7.35 -0.45
N ILE A 70 4.90 -7.88 -1.02
CA ILE A 70 6.28 -7.57 -0.64
C ILE A 70 6.53 -6.06 -0.71
N ASN A 71 6.11 -5.41 -1.80
CA ASN A 71 6.27 -3.97 -1.95
C ASN A 71 5.48 -3.18 -0.88
N ALA A 72 4.27 -3.62 -0.55
CA ALA A 72 3.45 -3.00 0.50
C ALA A 72 4.07 -3.17 1.90
N GLU A 73 4.58 -4.36 2.20
CA GLU A 73 5.29 -4.67 3.45
C GLU A 73 6.58 -3.85 3.58
N GLU A 74 7.39 -3.76 2.52
CA GLU A 74 8.60 -2.93 2.47
C GLU A 74 8.26 -1.44 2.65
N ALA A 75 7.20 -0.94 2.00
CA ALA A 75 6.74 0.43 2.17
C ALA A 75 6.26 0.73 3.61
N GLN A 76 5.57 -0.21 4.25
CA GLN A 76 5.16 -0.10 5.65
C GLN A 76 6.36 -0.09 6.59
N ASN A 77 7.34 -0.96 6.35
CA ASN A 77 8.59 -0.98 7.11
C ASN A 77 9.37 0.34 6.99
N LEU A 78 9.43 0.92 5.79
CA LEU A 78 9.99 2.27 5.58
C LEU A 78 9.23 3.34 6.36
N ARG A 79 7.89 3.28 6.40
CA ARG A 79 7.06 4.22 7.16
C ARG A 79 7.30 4.11 8.67
N ASN A 80 7.46 2.90 9.19
CA ASN A 80 7.71 2.63 10.61
C ASN A 80 9.14 3.03 11.03
N ARG A 81 10.09 3.06 10.09
CA ARG A 81 11.45 3.55 10.30
C ARG A 81 11.59 5.07 10.20
N ARG A 82 10.56 5.79 9.73
CA ARG A 82 10.60 7.25 9.76
C ARG A 82 10.59 7.69 11.23
N PRO A 83 11.52 8.56 11.66
CA PRO A 83 11.41 9.17 12.98
C PRO A 83 10.04 9.86 13.05
N LYS A 84 9.27 9.56 14.10
CA LYS A 84 8.10 10.38 14.44
C LYS A 84 8.65 11.78 14.68
N PHE A 85 8.49 12.68 13.71
CA PHE A 85 8.81 14.07 13.92
C PHE A 85 7.84 14.55 15.01
N VAL A 86 8.34 14.68 16.23
CA VAL A 86 7.59 15.25 17.35
C VAL A 86 7.45 16.73 17.01
N ILE A 87 6.30 17.11 16.43
CA ILE A 87 5.92 18.52 16.37
C ILE A 87 5.54 18.90 17.80
N VAL A 88 6.51 19.36 18.59
CA VAL A 88 6.23 20.21 19.74
C VAL A 88 5.99 21.61 19.18
N SER A 89 4.74 21.91 18.82
CA SER A 89 4.30 23.29 18.63
C SER A 89 3.40 23.64 19.80
N GLY A 90 4.05 24.04 20.90
CA GLY A 90 3.42 24.91 21.88
C GLY A 90 3.08 26.24 21.20
N GLY A 91 1.85 26.70 21.42
CA GLY A 91 1.32 27.93 20.86
C GLY A 91 0.00 28.25 21.55
N GLU A 92 0.10 28.84 22.74
CA GLU A 92 -0.98 29.57 23.41
C GLU A 92 -1.64 30.55 22.44
N SER A 93 -2.97 30.56 22.39
CA SER A 93 -3.72 31.79 22.12
C SER A 93 -5.19 31.68 22.58
N SER A 94 -5.44 32.31 23.73
CA SER A 94 -6.62 33.13 24.09
C SER A 94 -8.04 32.54 23.98
N ASP A 95 -8.54 32.09 25.13
CA ASP A 95 -9.68 32.67 25.87
C ASP A 95 -10.83 33.32 25.06
N ARG A 96 -11.93 32.57 24.87
CA ARG A 96 -13.29 33.15 24.93
C ARG A 96 -14.27 32.22 25.65
N LYS A 97 -14.80 32.77 26.74
CA LYS A 97 -15.78 32.24 27.70
C LYS A 97 -17.21 32.09 27.14
N LYS A 98 -17.87 30.97 27.57
CA LYS A 98 -19.31 30.80 27.98
C LYS A 98 -20.37 30.81 26.85
N ARG A 99 -21.47 30.01 26.81
CA ARG A 99 -22.14 29.00 27.67
C ARG A 99 -23.33 28.34 26.86
N PRO A 100 -24.07 27.33 27.37
CA PRO A 100 -24.74 26.26 26.60
C PRO A 100 -26.26 26.46 26.37
N VAL A 101 -26.84 25.70 25.42
CA VAL A 101 -28.29 25.44 25.32
C VAL A 101 -28.52 23.99 24.87
N ASP A 102 -29.13 23.21 25.75
CA ASP A 102 -29.84 21.95 25.47
C ASP A 102 -31.19 22.26 24.82
N ASN A 103 -31.59 21.53 23.76
CA ASN A 103 -32.89 20.84 23.75
C ASN A 103 -33.10 19.93 22.53
N ASP A 104 -33.66 18.78 22.87
CA ASP A 104 -34.18 17.69 22.06
C ASP A 104 -35.40 18.10 21.21
N SER A 105 -35.51 17.57 19.98
CA SER A 105 -36.78 17.29 19.26
C SER A 105 -36.51 16.71 17.86
N ARG A 106 -36.89 15.44 17.67
CA ARG A 106 -37.13 14.79 16.38
C ARG A 106 -38.34 15.43 15.68
N GLU A 107 -38.24 15.71 14.37
CA GLU A 107 -39.21 15.26 13.35
C GLU A 107 -38.81 15.68 11.92
N SER A 108 -39.04 14.75 10.98
CA SER A 108 -38.86 14.84 9.53
C SER A 108 -39.73 15.93 8.86
N PHE A 109 -39.25 16.56 7.79
CA PHE A 109 -39.74 16.37 6.41
C PHE A 109 -39.08 17.36 5.42
N ASP A 110 -38.85 16.82 4.22
CA ASP A 110 -38.28 17.37 2.99
C ASP A 110 -38.56 18.87 2.69
N LYS A 111 -37.48 19.64 2.45
CA LYS A 111 -37.51 20.87 1.65
C LYS A 111 -36.16 21.06 0.94
N ARG A 112 -36.13 20.69 -0.35
CA ARG A 112 -35.09 21.11 -1.30
C ARG A 112 -35.09 22.63 -1.43
N GLN A 113 -34.01 23.30 -1.03
CA GLN A 113 -33.62 24.61 -1.56
C GLN A 113 -32.09 24.71 -1.71
N LYS A 114 -31.68 25.23 -2.86
CA LYS A 114 -30.33 25.44 -3.40
C LYS A 114 -29.51 26.49 -2.64
N LEU A 115 -28.19 26.26 -2.52
CA LEU A 115 -27.01 27.14 -2.73
C LEU A 115 -25.90 26.55 -1.83
N GLY A 116 -24.78 26.04 -2.33
CA GLY A 116 -23.77 26.70 -3.15
C GLY A 116 -22.47 26.73 -2.33
N ASN A 117 -21.43 26.03 -2.80
CA ASN A 117 -20.01 26.41 -2.72
C ASN A 117 -19.11 25.24 -3.12
N ASP A 118 -18.66 25.33 -4.37
CA ASP A 118 -17.28 25.12 -4.81
C ASP A 118 -16.56 23.83 -4.39
N ASP A 119 -16.73 22.83 -5.25
CA ASP A 119 -15.75 21.78 -5.52
C ASP A 119 -14.40 22.40 -5.91
N LYS A 120 -13.56 22.71 -4.92
CA LYS A 120 -12.14 23.02 -5.16
C LYS A 120 -11.36 21.71 -5.34
N HIS A 121 -11.61 21.03 -6.45
CA HIS A 121 -10.63 20.11 -6.98
C HIS A 121 -9.40 20.94 -7.39
N PRO A 122 -8.17 20.63 -6.94
CA PRO A 122 -7.00 21.34 -7.42
C PRO A 122 -6.89 21.09 -8.93
N SER A 123 -7.06 22.15 -9.71
CA SER A 123 -6.82 22.14 -11.15
C SER A 123 -5.35 21.84 -11.39
N PHE A 124 -5.06 20.76 -12.13
CA PHE A 124 -3.72 20.48 -12.62
C PHE A 124 -3.36 21.58 -13.63
N LYS A 125 -2.55 22.55 -13.18
CA LYS A 125 -1.94 23.53 -14.09
C LYS A 125 -1.04 22.76 -15.05
N GLN A 126 -1.45 22.68 -16.31
CA GLN A 126 -0.59 22.21 -17.38
C GLN A 126 0.56 23.21 -17.51
N PHE A 127 1.79 22.72 -17.46
CA PHE A 127 2.97 23.56 -17.67
C PHE A 127 3.05 23.87 -19.17
N GLU A 128 2.65 25.07 -19.56
CA GLU A 128 2.75 25.54 -20.96
C GLU A 128 4.15 26.08 -21.31
N THR A 129 5.02 26.24 -20.31
CA THR A 129 6.34 26.82 -20.48
C THR A 129 7.44 25.79 -20.25
N TYR A 130 8.23 25.57 -21.29
CA TYR A 130 9.50 24.85 -21.19
C TYR A 130 10.50 25.74 -20.44
N THR A 131 11.11 25.19 -19.39
CA THR A 131 12.29 25.80 -18.77
C THR A 131 13.49 25.29 -19.55
N GLU A 132 14.17 26.19 -20.26
CA GLU A 132 15.39 25.85 -20.98
C GLU A 132 16.49 25.43 -19.98
N LEU A 133 17.11 24.28 -20.22
CA LEU A 133 18.28 23.85 -19.48
C LEU A 133 19.47 24.73 -19.91
N ASN A 134 19.91 25.64 -19.04
CA ASN A 134 21.11 26.46 -19.28
C ASN A 134 22.42 25.68 -19.08
N THR A 135 22.36 24.39 -18.78
CA THR A 135 23.53 23.53 -18.67
C THR A 135 23.88 22.97 -20.05
N GLY A 136 25.00 23.40 -20.61
CA GLY A 136 25.59 22.78 -21.78
C GLY A 136 26.05 21.35 -21.46
N ILE A 137 25.97 20.46 -22.44
CA ILE A 137 26.38 19.04 -22.31
C ILE A 137 27.86 18.91 -21.92
N GLU A 138 28.65 19.96 -22.12
CA GLU A 138 30.07 20.04 -21.79
C GLU A 138 30.37 20.10 -20.28
N ASP A 139 29.39 20.46 -19.42
CA ASP A 139 29.57 20.53 -17.96
C ASP A 139 29.24 19.22 -17.22
N ILE A 140 28.92 18.14 -17.95
CA ILE A 140 28.50 16.85 -17.37
C ILE A 140 29.64 15.79 -17.39
N TYR A 141 30.84 16.14 -17.89
CA TYR A 141 32.00 15.24 -17.92
C TYR A 141 33.23 15.80 -17.22
#